data_AF-R9H2D1-F1
#
_entry.id   AF-R9H2D1-F1
#
_cell.length_a   1.000
_cell.length_b   1.000
_cell.length_c   1.000
_cell.angle_alpha   90.00
_cell.angle_beta   90.00
_cell.angle_gamma   90.00
#
_symmetry.space_group_name_H-M   'P 1'
#
loop_
_entity.id
_entity.type
_entity.pdbx_description
1 polymer ?
#
loop_
_entity_poly.entity_id
_entity_poly.type
_entity_poly.pdbx_seq_one_letter_code
_entity_poly.pdbx_strand_id
1 'polypeptide(L)'
;MPKVFASPELGVDYLSGTKAGSLKEGAFDPTFGTNHKFYGFMDYFYVGNAHAQAGRTAGLIDIYLNTKIKTGTKSMVLFNLHQFNAPVDVYFSTTKLSSSFGQEADLIYNLNLYPGVNFKLGYSQLFSTKTLEAVKGTIHKGVNQWAWSMITFSPTFL
;
A
#
# COMPACT_ATOMS: atom_id res chain seq x y z
N MET A 1 14.62 -28.24 -15.97
CA MET A 1 14.59 -27.04 -15.11
C MET A 1 13.16 -26.50 -15.06
N PRO A 2 12.58 -26.16 -13.90
CA PRO A 2 11.27 -25.52 -13.85
C PRO A 2 11.37 -24.18 -14.59
N LYS A 3 10.46 -23.91 -15.53
CA LYS A 3 10.37 -22.60 -16.16
C LYS A 3 9.94 -21.59 -15.10
N VAL A 4 10.77 -20.58 -14.84
CA VAL A 4 10.39 -19.42 -14.02
C VAL A 4 9.37 -18.63 -14.83
N PHE A 5 8.17 -18.46 -14.28
CA PHE A 5 7.10 -17.68 -14.88
C PHE A 5 6.81 -16.48 -14.00
N ALA A 6 6.93 -15.29 -14.58
CA ALA A 6 6.50 -14.03 -13.98
C ALA A 6 5.16 -13.60 -14.58
N SER A 7 4.26 -13.09 -13.75
CA SER A 7 2.96 -12.54 -14.15
C SER A 7 2.87 -11.12 -13.60
N PRO A 8 3.23 -10.09 -14.40
CA PRO A 8 3.08 -8.70 -14.02
C PRO A 8 1.65 -8.19 -14.27
N GLU A 9 1.20 -7.29 -13.42
CA GLU A 9 -0.07 -6.58 -13.50
C GLU A 9 0.19 -5.11 -13.17
N LEU A 10 -0.15 -4.20 -14.09
CA LEU A 10 -0.07 -2.76 -13.90
C LEU A 10 -1.49 -2.22 -13.70
N GLY A 11 -1.67 -1.37 -12.70
CA GLY A 11 -2.96 -0.76 -12.42
C GLY A 11 -2.83 0.65 -11.85
N VAL A 12 -3.98 1.33 -11.78
CA VAL A 12 -4.11 2.65 -11.18
C VAL A 12 -5.43 2.71 -10.41
N ASP A 13 -5.37 3.13 -9.16
CA ASP A 13 -6.54 3.51 -8.36
C ASP A 13 -6.61 5.03 -8.19
N TYR A 14 -7.83 5.58 -8.25
CA TYR A 14 -8.09 7.01 -8.07
C TYR A 14 -9.23 7.21 -7.07
N LEU A 15 -8.93 7.93 -5.99
CA LEU A 15 -9.86 8.34 -4.95
C LEU A 15 -9.78 9.85 -4.84
N SER A 16 -10.91 10.55 -5.05
CA SER A 16 -10.93 12.01 -5.01
C SER A 16 -10.61 12.53 -3.61
N GLY A 17 -10.04 13.74 -3.55
CA GLY A 17 -9.71 14.43 -2.30
C GLY A 17 -10.43 15.76 -2.17
N THR A 18 -10.45 16.31 -0.95
CA THR A 18 -10.92 17.67 -0.72
C THR A 18 -9.77 18.66 -0.82
N LYS A 19 -9.96 19.67 -1.68
CA LYS A 19 -8.99 20.77 -1.88
C LYS A 19 -8.87 21.60 -0.59
N ALA A 20 -7.65 22.06 -0.29
CA ALA A 20 -7.41 22.98 0.82
C ALA A 20 -8.29 24.23 0.70
N GLY A 21 -8.94 24.61 1.82
CA GLY A 21 -9.84 25.78 1.88
C GLY A 21 -11.21 25.61 1.21
N SER A 22 -11.51 24.44 0.62
CA SER A 22 -12.83 24.17 0.06
C SER A 22 -13.88 24.03 1.16
N LEU A 23 -15.00 24.74 1.01
CA LEU A 23 -16.18 24.53 1.86
C LEU A 23 -16.94 23.24 1.48
N LYS A 24 -16.83 22.80 0.22
CA LYS A 24 -17.48 21.59 -0.29
C LYS A 24 -16.62 20.35 -0.05
N GLU A 25 -17.25 19.28 0.44
CA GLU A 25 -16.64 17.95 0.50
C GLU A 25 -16.53 17.36 -0.92
N GLY A 26 -15.31 17.02 -1.32
CA GLY A 26 -15.00 16.40 -2.60
C GLY A 26 -14.26 15.09 -2.47
N ALA A 27 -13.97 14.65 -1.24
CA ALA A 27 -13.25 13.40 -1.04
C ALA A 27 -14.16 12.19 -1.11
N PHE A 28 -13.62 11.11 -1.66
CA PHE A 28 -14.21 9.78 -1.56
C PHE A 28 -13.54 9.03 -0.40
N ASP A 29 -14.34 8.58 0.56
CA ASP A 29 -13.89 7.77 1.69
C ASP A 29 -14.47 6.36 1.55
N PRO A 30 -13.66 5.32 1.28
CA PRO A 30 -14.12 3.95 1.16
C PRO A 30 -14.82 3.48 2.44
N THR A 31 -16.11 3.16 2.33
CA THR A 31 -16.93 2.74 3.47
C THR A 31 -16.59 1.35 4.01
N PHE A 32 -15.83 0.56 3.25
CA PHE A 32 -15.32 -0.75 3.63
C PHE A 32 -13.80 -0.76 3.57
N GLY A 33 -13.14 -1.46 4.49
CA GLY A 33 -11.68 -1.53 4.55
C GLY A 33 -11.08 -2.13 3.28
N THR A 34 -10.64 -1.27 2.37
CA THR A 34 -10.01 -1.61 1.08
C THR A 34 -8.48 -1.60 1.16
N ASN A 35 -7.93 -1.09 2.25
CA ASN A 35 -6.52 -0.82 2.56
C ASN A 35 -5.51 -1.80 1.97
N HIS A 36 -5.12 -2.85 2.69
CA HIS A 36 -4.09 -3.80 2.27
C HIS A 36 -4.40 -4.58 1.00
N LYS A 37 -5.63 -4.50 0.50
CA LYS A 37 -6.01 -5.14 -0.75
C LYS A 37 -5.62 -4.29 -1.97
N PHE A 38 -5.56 -2.97 -1.82
CA PHE A 38 -5.38 -2.04 -2.93
C PHE A 38 -4.25 -1.02 -2.73
N TYR A 39 -4.02 -0.51 -1.51
CA TYR A 39 -3.18 0.67 -1.25
C TYR A 39 -1.84 0.34 -0.55
N GLY A 40 -1.18 -0.73 -0.99
CA GLY A 40 0.03 -1.27 -0.33
C GLY A 40 -0.29 -2.08 0.93
N PHE A 41 0.69 -2.78 1.49
CA PHE A 41 0.56 -3.54 2.74
C PHE A 41 0.94 -2.74 4.00
N MET A 42 1.26 -1.46 3.87
CA MET A 42 1.43 -0.55 5.00
C MET A 42 0.15 0.22 5.32
N ASP A 43 -0.11 0.46 6.61
CA ASP A 43 -1.31 1.15 7.08
C ASP A 43 -1.26 2.70 6.92
N TYR A 44 -1.07 3.19 5.68
CA TYR A 44 -0.97 4.64 5.40
C TYR A 44 -2.20 5.26 4.74
N PHE A 45 -3.04 4.50 4.07
CA PHE A 45 -4.19 5.07 3.36
C PHE A 45 -5.47 4.34 3.76
N TYR A 46 -6.47 5.12 4.19
CA TYR A 46 -7.82 4.65 4.54
C TYR A 46 -7.89 3.62 5.71
N VAL A 47 -6.85 3.54 6.55
CA VAL A 47 -6.81 2.69 7.77
C VAL A 47 -6.90 3.52 9.05
N GLY A 48 -8.08 4.01 9.45
CA GLY A 48 -8.32 4.63 10.77
C GLY A 48 -7.49 5.88 11.14
N ASN A 49 -6.42 6.18 10.40
CA ASN A 49 -5.47 7.26 10.56
C ASN A 49 -5.63 8.23 9.38
N ALA A 50 -6.06 9.45 9.68
CA ALA A 50 -6.35 10.42 8.63
C ALA A 50 -5.07 10.76 7.83
N HIS A 51 -5.15 10.72 6.49
CA HIS A 51 -4.18 11.33 5.57
C HIS A 51 -4.81 12.62 5.03
N ALA A 52 -4.99 13.58 5.94
CA ALA A 52 -5.90 14.68 5.77
C ALA A 52 -5.20 16.04 5.79
N GLN A 53 -5.79 16.99 5.08
CA GLN A 53 -5.50 18.41 5.23
C GLN A 53 -6.77 19.11 5.72
N ALA A 54 -6.65 19.94 6.77
CA ALA A 54 -7.79 20.61 7.42
C ALA A 54 -8.95 19.66 7.79
N GLY A 55 -8.62 18.44 8.26
CA GLY A 55 -9.59 17.46 8.76
C GLY A 55 -10.32 16.64 7.69
N ARG A 56 -9.96 16.79 6.40
CA ARG A 56 -10.55 16.03 5.28
C ARG A 56 -9.45 15.37 4.48
N THR A 57 -9.70 14.15 3.98
CA THR A 57 -8.67 13.44 3.20
C THR A 57 -8.25 14.23 1.95
N ALA A 58 -6.95 14.20 1.68
CA ALA A 58 -6.38 14.74 0.44
C ALA A 58 -6.64 13.83 -0.77
N GLY A 59 -7.29 12.68 -0.60
CA GLY A 59 -7.51 11.68 -1.64
C GLY A 59 -6.25 10.86 -1.93
N LEU A 60 -6.32 9.97 -2.92
CA LEU A 60 -5.20 9.11 -3.30
C LEU A 60 -5.24 8.78 -4.80
N ILE A 61 -4.10 8.90 -5.45
CA ILE A 61 -3.78 8.22 -6.70
C ILE A 61 -2.74 7.18 -6.35
N ASP A 62 -3.00 5.92 -6.66
CA ASP A 62 -2.05 4.82 -6.52
C ASP A 62 -1.77 4.22 -7.88
N ILE A 63 -0.52 4.28 -8.32
CA ILE A 63 -0.04 3.60 -9.54
C ILE A 63 0.78 2.41 -9.09
N TYR A 64 0.36 1.20 -9.44
CA TYR A 64 0.97 -0.01 -8.88
C TYR A 64 1.37 -1.03 -9.95
N LEU A 65 2.44 -1.77 -9.65
CA LEU A 65 2.91 -2.93 -10.39
C LEU A 65 2.98 -4.14 -9.44
N ASN A 66 2.10 -5.10 -9.66
CA ASN A 66 2.07 -6.35 -8.93
C ASN A 66 2.70 -7.45 -9.78
N THR A 67 3.72 -8.13 -9.27
CA THR A 67 4.41 -9.20 -10.00
C THR A 67 4.42 -10.48 -9.18
N LYS A 68 3.85 -11.54 -9.76
CA LYS A 68 3.92 -12.89 -9.20
C LYS A 68 4.99 -13.71 -9.92
N ILE A 69 5.99 -14.19 -9.20
CA ILE A 69 7.11 -14.96 -9.75
C ILE A 69 7.09 -16.37 -9.14
N LYS A 70 6.87 -17.39 -9.97
CA LYS A 70 7.01 -18.79 -9.53
C LYS A 70 8.49 -19.16 -9.44
N THR A 71 8.97 -19.44 -8.24
CA THR A 71 10.35 -19.86 -7.96
C THR A 71 10.51 -21.38 -7.95
N GLY A 72 9.41 -22.14 -7.92
CA GLY A 72 9.40 -23.60 -7.98
C GLY A 72 7.97 -24.15 -8.09
N THR A 73 7.81 -25.47 -7.95
CA THR A 73 6.49 -26.12 -7.97
C THR A 73 5.65 -25.84 -6.72
N LYS A 74 6.31 -25.50 -5.61
CA LYS A 74 5.68 -25.23 -4.30
C LYS A 74 5.90 -23.82 -3.79
N SER A 75 6.71 -23.01 -4.48
CA SER A 75 7.14 -21.70 -4.00
C SER A 75 6.93 -20.59 -5.03
N MET A 76 6.64 -19.40 -4.51
CA MET A 76 6.52 -18.18 -5.30
C MET A 76 6.88 -16.96 -4.47
N VAL A 77 7.27 -15.91 -5.18
CA VAL A 77 7.48 -14.56 -4.66
C VAL A 77 6.40 -13.66 -5.25
N LEU A 78 5.78 -12.83 -4.43
CA LEU A 78 5.00 -11.68 -4.86
C LEU A 78 5.83 -10.43 -4.57
N PHE A 79 5.89 -9.55 -5.56
CA PHE A 79 6.55 -8.27 -5.45
C PHE A 79 5.59 -7.18 -5.93
N ASN A 80 5.22 -6.27 -5.05
CA ASN A 80 4.33 -5.16 -5.37
C ASN A 80 5.09 -3.85 -5.21
N LEU A 81 4.93 -2.97 -6.18
CA LEU A 81 5.46 -1.61 -6.14
C LEU A 81 4.30 -0.64 -6.27
N HIS A 82 4.28 0.37 -5.42
CA HIS A 82 3.27 1.42 -5.44
C HIS A 82 3.92 2.81 -5.53
N GLN A 83 3.30 3.70 -6.30
CA GLN A 83 3.60 5.13 -6.32
C GLN A 83 2.33 5.89 -5.92
N PHE A 84 2.39 6.53 -4.76
CA PHE A 84 1.25 7.24 -4.16
C PHE A 84 1.33 8.74 -4.39
N ASN A 85 0.22 9.36 -4.78
CA ASN A 85 0.12 10.79 -5.04
C ASN A 85 -1.22 11.37 -4.55
N ALA A 86 -1.22 12.67 -4.25
CA ALA A 86 -2.40 13.45 -3.99
C ALA A 86 -3.08 13.84 -5.32
N PRO A 87 -4.40 13.63 -5.47
CA PRO A 87 -5.19 14.14 -6.61
C PRO A 87 -5.51 15.64 -6.49
N VAL A 88 -5.18 16.27 -5.36
CA VAL A 88 -5.39 17.70 -5.10
C VAL A 88 -4.11 18.36 -4.61
N ASP A 89 -4.07 19.68 -4.68
CA ASP A 89 -2.98 20.43 -4.08
C ASP A 89 -2.97 20.26 -2.56
N VAL A 90 -1.79 19.93 -2.03
CA VAL A 90 -1.53 19.78 -0.60
C VAL A 90 -0.66 20.94 -0.14
N TYR A 91 -1.01 21.50 1.02
CA TYR A 91 -0.30 22.63 1.61
C TYR A 91 0.19 22.29 3.01
N PHE A 92 1.36 22.82 3.35
CA PHE A 92 1.80 22.95 4.74
C PHE A 92 1.90 24.44 5.07
N SER A 93 1.02 24.90 5.96
CA SER A 93 0.77 26.33 6.15
C SER A 93 0.39 27.00 4.81
N THR A 94 1.17 27.97 4.34
CA THR A 94 0.95 28.67 3.06
C THR A 94 1.74 28.09 1.89
N THR A 95 2.59 27.09 2.12
CA THR A 95 3.48 26.54 1.11
C THR A 95 2.86 25.31 0.45
N LYS A 96 2.71 25.34 -0.87
CA LYS A 96 2.30 24.18 -1.67
C LYS A 96 3.41 23.12 -1.65
N LEU A 97 3.05 21.89 -1.35
CA LEU A 97 3.96 20.74 -1.38
C LEU A 97 3.87 19.99 -2.72
N SER A 98 4.81 19.07 -2.94
CA SER A 98 4.72 18.11 -4.05
C SER A 98 3.45 17.26 -3.92
N SER A 99 2.90 16.76 -5.02
CA SER A 99 1.78 15.82 -4.98
C SER A 99 2.19 14.42 -4.51
N SER A 100 3.46 14.03 -4.58
CA SER A 100 3.88 12.67 -4.24
C SER A 100 3.79 12.43 -2.74
N PHE A 101 3.08 11.38 -2.31
CA PHE A 101 3.09 10.87 -0.94
C PHE A 101 4.26 9.92 -0.68
N GLY A 102 4.72 9.20 -1.71
CA GLY A 102 5.84 8.29 -1.57
C GLY A 102 5.73 7.08 -2.46
N GLN A 103 6.56 6.09 -2.16
CA GLN A 103 6.58 4.80 -2.83
C GLN A 103 6.60 3.69 -1.79
N GLU A 104 6.01 2.56 -2.13
CA GLU A 104 6.06 1.35 -1.31
C GLU A 104 6.56 0.16 -2.13
N ALA A 105 7.37 -0.67 -1.48
CA ALA A 105 7.81 -1.94 -2.02
C ALA A 105 7.46 -3.05 -1.05
N ASP A 106 6.64 -3.98 -1.52
CA ASP A 106 6.19 -5.15 -0.78
C ASP A 106 6.78 -6.43 -1.36
N LEU A 107 7.27 -7.29 -0.48
CA LEU A 107 7.81 -8.59 -0.84
C LEU A 107 7.14 -9.67 0.02
N ILE A 108 6.50 -10.63 -0.64
CA ILE A 108 5.96 -11.82 0.03
C ILE A 108 6.57 -13.07 -0.58
N TYR A 109 7.20 -13.90 0.25
CA TYR A 109 7.54 -15.27 -0.08
C TYR A 109 6.44 -16.21 0.39
N ASN A 110 6.02 -17.13 -0.47
CA ASN A 110 5.01 -18.16 -0.16
C ASN A 110 5.56 -19.54 -0.50
N LEU A 111 5.45 -20.48 0.44
CA LEU A 111 5.90 -21.87 0.32
C LEU A 111 4.84 -22.84 0.82
N ASN A 112 4.37 -23.71 -0.07
CA ASN A 112 3.49 -24.84 0.28
C ASN A 112 4.35 -25.99 0.83
N LEU A 113 4.36 -26.17 2.16
CA LEU A 113 5.16 -27.21 2.82
C LEU A 113 4.55 -28.60 2.57
N TYR A 114 3.26 -28.74 2.80
CA TYR A 114 2.48 -29.98 2.66
C TYR A 114 1.02 -29.64 2.28
N PRO A 115 0.21 -30.57 1.73
CA PRO A 115 -1.23 -30.35 1.61
C PRO A 115 -1.85 -29.85 2.93
N GLY A 116 -2.50 -28.68 2.89
CA GLY A 116 -3.07 -28.04 4.08
C GLY A 116 -2.06 -27.33 5.00
N VAL A 117 -0.76 -27.24 4.63
CA VAL A 117 0.25 -26.52 5.42
C VAL A 117 1.03 -25.55 4.53
N ASN A 118 0.95 -24.26 4.84
CA ASN A 118 1.57 -23.18 4.07
C ASN A 118 2.41 -22.27 4.98
N PHE A 119 3.55 -21.83 4.46
CA PHE A 119 4.40 -20.82 5.10
C PHE A 119 4.47 -19.57 4.23
N LYS A 120 4.34 -18.40 4.88
CA LYS A 120 4.55 -17.09 4.27
C LYS A 120 5.50 -16.25 5.08
N LEU A 121 6.29 -15.45 4.39
CA LEU A 121 7.12 -14.39 4.94
C LEU A 121 6.82 -13.13 4.14
N GLY A 122 6.56 -12.01 4.82
CA GLY A 122 6.32 -10.73 4.20
C GLY A 122 7.25 -9.65 4.75
N TYR A 123 7.60 -8.70 3.91
CA TYR A 123 8.34 -7.49 4.24
C TYR A 123 7.79 -6.34 3.39
N SER A 124 7.59 -5.18 4.01
CA SER A 124 7.19 -3.97 3.31
C SER A 124 8.07 -2.79 3.73
N GLN A 125 8.36 -1.94 2.76
CA GLN A 125 9.13 -0.71 2.97
C GLN A 125 8.39 0.45 2.33
N LEU A 126 8.09 1.48 3.13
CA LEU A 126 7.59 2.74 2.63
C LEU A 126 8.70 3.80 2.61
N PHE A 127 8.76 4.53 1.49
CA PHE A 127 9.58 5.71 1.30
C PHE A 127 8.67 6.95 1.31
N SER A 128 8.44 7.50 2.50
CA SER A 128 7.55 8.65 2.70
C SER A 128 8.17 9.97 2.23
N THR A 129 7.35 10.87 1.69
CA THR A 129 7.73 12.26 1.41
C THR A 129 7.27 13.21 2.50
N LYS A 130 7.77 14.46 2.46
CA LYS A 130 7.27 15.57 3.27
C LYS A 130 5.77 15.82 3.09
N THR A 131 5.21 15.51 1.93
CA THR A 131 3.78 15.66 1.66
C THR A 131 2.97 14.64 2.46
N LEU A 132 3.40 13.37 2.48
CA LEU A 132 2.75 12.35 3.29
C LEU A 132 2.86 12.65 4.77
N GLU A 133 4.05 13.08 5.21
CA GLU A 133 4.28 13.53 6.59
C GLU A 133 3.32 14.65 7.00
N ALA A 134 3.17 15.68 6.15
CA ALA A 134 2.28 16.80 6.39
C ALA A 134 0.81 16.37 6.55
N VAL A 135 0.29 15.53 5.65
CA VAL A 135 -1.12 15.05 5.73
C VAL A 135 -1.34 14.01 6.82
N LYS A 136 -0.28 13.37 7.31
CA LYS A 136 -0.32 12.48 8.47
C LYS A 136 -0.12 13.22 9.80
N GLY A 137 0.20 14.51 9.77
CA GLY A 137 0.49 15.29 10.99
C GLY A 137 1.72 14.78 11.74
N THR A 138 2.69 14.20 11.01
CA THR A 138 3.93 13.68 11.60
C THR A 138 5.13 14.39 10.99
N ILE A 139 6.26 14.43 11.70
CA ILE A 139 7.54 14.87 11.17
C ILE A 139 8.43 13.64 11.20
N HIS A 140 8.78 13.08 10.04
CA HIS A 140 9.43 11.77 10.04
C HIS A 140 10.91 11.87 10.43
N LYS A 141 11.33 10.98 11.34
CA LYS A 141 12.73 10.73 11.69
C LYS A 141 12.91 9.21 11.82
N GLY A 142 13.03 8.49 10.70
CA GLY A 142 13.21 7.04 10.75
C GLY A 142 13.06 6.30 9.42
N VAL A 143 12.93 4.98 9.53
CA VAL A 143 12.65 4.05 8.42
C VAL A 143 11.26 3.46 8.67
N ASN A 144 10.36 3.55 7.69
CA ASN A 144 9.03 2.95 7.75
C ASN A 144 9.06 1.57 7.08
N GLN A 145 9.19 0.53 7.90
CA GLN A 145 9.25 -0.85 7.42
C GLN A 145 8.58 -1.79 8.42
N TRP A 146 8.08 -2.93 7.96
CA TRP A 146 7.67 -4.03 8.83
C TRP A 146 7.89 -5.37 8.13
N ALA A 147 7.95 -6.42 8.94
CA ALA A 147 8.08 -7.78 8.48
C ALA A 147 7.18 -8.70 9.29
N TRP A 148 6.72 -9.78 8.68
CA TRP A 148 5.88 -10.78 9.33
C TRP A 148 6.15 -12.16 8.76
N SER A 149 5.85 -13.19 9.54
CA SER A 149 5.83 -14.57 9.08
C SER A 149 4.56 -15.26 9.55
N MET A 150 4.09 -16.23 8.77
CA MET A 150 2.85 -16.95 9.02
C MET A 150 3.03 -18.41 8.64
N ILE A 151 2.53 -19.30 9.50
CA ILE A 151 2.27 -20.69 9.16
C ILE A 151 0.76 -20.88 9.22
N THR A 152 0.17 -21.37 8.13
CA THR A 152 -1.26 -21.65 8.04
C THR A 152 -1.47 -23.16 7.99
N PHE A 153 -2.36 -23.67 8.85
CA PHE A 153 -2.87 -25.03 8.83
C PHE A 153 -4.33 -25.01 8.37
N SER A 154 -4.66 -25.76 7.32
CA SER A 154 -6.00 -25.88 6.75
C SER A 154 -6.24 -27.33 6.35
N PRO A 155 -6.44 -28.23 7.33
CA PRO A 155 -6.66 -29.66 7.08
C PRO A 155 -8.01 -29.88 6.39
N THR A 156 -8.04 -30.84 5.46
CA THR A 156 -9.29 -31.39 4.95
C THR A 156 -9.62 -32.63 5.78
N PHE A 157 -10.77 -32.61 6.45
CA PHE A 157 -11.28 -33.78 7.17
C PHE A 157 -12.08 -34.68 6.21
N LEU A 158 -12.10 -35.98 6.51
CA LEU A 158 -12.89 -36.99 5.79
C LEU A 158 -14.37 -36.95 6.21
#